data_AF-A0A1Y0IPY1-F1
#
_entry.id   AF-A0A1Y0IPY1-F1
#
_cell.length_a   1.000
_cell.length_b   1.000
_cell.length_c   1.000
_cell.angle_alpha   90.00
_cell.angle_beta   90.00
_cell.angle_gamma   90.00
#
_symmetry.space_group_name_H-M   'P 1'
#
loop_
_entity.id
_entity.type
_entity.pdbx_description
1 polymer ?
#
loop_
_entity_poly.entity_id
_entity_poly.type
_entity_poly.pdbx_seq_one_letter_code
_entity_poly.pdbx_strand_id
1 'polypeptide(L)'
;MKFELMNTYEKLNWESYSRTKIRIGDLAGCLFIHKKHRDRWYFRGHRVEAQNFSLAMTKLEESVFGAEGLSDVALWKRVGVMFGVNGRWGYMYKSETRHGVWLWCGHEVQAESEKKAKEYLQRLGKGI
;
A
#
# COMPACT_ATOMS: atom_id res chain seq x y z
N MET A 1 -1.51 -13.11 -4.02
CA MET A 1 -1.51 -13.09 -2.53
C MET A 1 -2.90 -13.45 -2.01
N LYS A 2 -3.05 -14.39 -1.06
CA LYS A 2 -4.37 -14.79 -0.51
C LYS A 2 -4.74 -13.90 0.69
N PHE A 3 -5.83 -13.15 0.58
CA PHE A 3 -6.45 -12.49 1.74
C PHE A 3 -7.41 -13.45 2.41
N GLU A 4 -7.36 -13.51 3.74
CA GLU A 4 -8.35 -14.26 4.53
C GLU A 4 -9.34 -13.29 5.15
N LEU A 5 -10.61 -13.69 5.26
CA LEU A 5 -11.58 -12.91 6.04
C LEU A 5 -11.32 -13.10 7.53
N MET A 6 -11.66 -12.10 8.33
CA MET A 6 -11.67 -12.23 9.79
C MET A 6 -12.51 -13.44 10.22
N ASN A 7 -11.95 -14.27 11.09
CA ASN A 7 -12.70 -15.37 11.72
C ASN A 7 -13.64 -14.84 12.81
N THR A 8 -14.50 -15.71 13.34
CA THR A 8 -15.50 -15.34 14.36
C THR A 8 -14.87 -14.73 15.61
N TYR A 9 -13.75 -15.30 16.09
CA TYR A 9 -13.05 -14.77 17.26
C TYR A 9 -12.52 -13.36 17.01
N GLU A 10 -11.91 -13.13 15.85
CA GLU A 10 -11.38 -11.82 15.45
C GLU A 10 -12.49 -10.78 15.34
N LYS A 11 -13.64 -11.15 14.76
CA LYS A 11 -14.81 -10.27 14.66
C LYS A 11 -15.38 -9.89 16.03
N LEU A 12 -15.37 -10.79 17.01
CA LEU A 12 -15.92 -10.53 18.34
C LEU A 12 -14.97 -9.72 19.24
N ASN A 13 -13.68 -9.61 18.88
CA ASN A 13 -12.65 -8.99 19.72
C ASN A 13 -12.01 -7.74 19.08
N TRP A 14 -12.58 -7.22 17.99
CA TRP A 14 -12.02 -6.10 17.23
C TRP A 14 -11.81 -4.82 18.05
N GLU A 15 -12.59 -4.61 19.12
CA GLU A 15 -12.45 -3.47 20.03
C GLU A 15 -11.11 -3.44 20.76
N SER A 16 -10.48 -4.61 20.91
CA SER A 16 -9.14 -4.72 21.49
C SER A 16 -8.04 -4.28 20.51
N TYR A 17 -8.36 -3.95 19.27
CA TYR A 17 -7.38 -3.70 18.21
C TYR A 17 -7.04 -2.22 18.18
N SER A 18 -5.77 -1.88 17.94
CA SER A 18 -5.43 -0.50 17.62
C SER A 18 -5.88 -0.20 16.19
N ARG A 19 -6.36 1.02 15.96
CA ARG A 19 -6.86 1.46 14.64
C ARG A 19 -6.11 2.68 14.13
N THR A 20 -5.80 2.68 12.85
CA THR A 20 -5.19 3.81 12.14
C THR A 20 -6.02 4.10 10.90
N LYS A 21 -6.44 5.36 10.73
CA LYS A 21 -7.10 5.79 9.49
C LYS A 21 -6.07 5.83 8.37
N ILE A 22 -6.39 5.20 7.24
CA ILE A 22 -5.54 5.16 6.05
C ILE A 22 -6.35 5.54 4.81
N ARG A 23 -5.64 5.98 3.78
CA ARG A 23 -6.14 6.14 2.41
C ARG A 23 -5.23 5.36 1.48
N ILE A 24 -5.81 4.71 0.47
CA ILE A 24 -5.09 3.88 -0.48
C ILE A 24 -5.91 3.77 -1.76
N GLY A 25 -5.34 4.16 -2.89
CA GLY A 25 -6.10 4.43 -4.09
C GLY A 25 -7.18 5.47 -3.80
N ASP A 26 -8.40 5.17 -4.21
CA ASP A 26 -9.63 5.91 -3.90
C ASP A 26 -10.31 5.45 -2.58
N LEU A 27 -9.75 4.44 -1.89
CA LEU A 27 -10.33 3.87 -0.69
C LEU A 27 -9.87 4.63 0.55
N ALA A 28 -10.82 5.02 1.40
CA ALA A 28 -10.57 5.42 2.78
C ALA A 28 -11.09 4.33 3.74
N GLY A 29 -10.37 4.13 4.85
CA GLY A 29 -10.78 3.15 5.86
C GLY A 29 -9.87 3.13 7.09
N CYS A 30 -10.19 2.24 8.02
CA CYS A 30 -9.33 1.94 9.16
C CYS A 30 -8.53 0.66 8.89
N LEU A 31 -7.23 0.74 9.11
CA LEU A 31 -6.37 -0.42 9.29
C LEU A 31 -6.37 -0.78 10.78
N PHE A 32 -6.62 -2.04 11.09
CA PHE A 32 -6.64 -2.55 12.46
C PHE A 32 -5.45 -3.48 12.68
N ILE A 33 -4.86 -3.43 13.87
CA ILE A 33 -3.80 -4.33 14.31
C ILE A 33 -4.18 -4.99 15.64
N HIS A 34 -4.02 -6.31 15.70
CA HIS A 34 -4.26 -7.06 16.92
C HIS A 34 -3.16 -6.80 17.97
N LYS A 35 -3.52 -6.38 19.19
CA LYS A 35 -2.54 -6.02 20.23
C LYS A 35 -1.57 -7.16 20.62
N LYS A 36 -2.10 -8.37 20.78
CA LYS A 36 -1.32 -9.60 21.07
C LYS A 36 -0.56 -10.16 19.86
N HIS A 37 -1.15 -10.10 18.66
CA HIS A 37 -0.60 -10.67 17.42
C HIS A 37 -0.30 -9.54 16.44
N ARG A 38 0.81 -8.83 16.68
CA ARG A 38 1.18 -7.59 15.98
C ARG A 38 1.56 -7.77 14.50
N ASP A 39 1.61 -9.00 14.06
CA ASP A 39 1.85 -9.43 12.69
C ASP A 39 0.55 -9.54 11.87
N ARG A 40 -0.63 -9.46 12.51
CA ARG A 40 -1.94 -9.58 11.85
C ARG A 40 -2.60 -8.21 11.72
N TRP A 41 -2.76 -7.79 10.47
CA TRP A 41 -3.37 -6.53 10.08
C TRP A 41 -4.69 -6.78 9.38
N TYR A 42 -5.66 -5.88 9.57
CA TYR A 42 -6.99 -6.03 8.97
C TYR A 42 -7.42 -4.75 8.28
N PHE A 43 -7.83 -4.87 7.02
CA PHE A 43 -8.41 -3.77 6.25
C PHE A 43 -9.73 -4.23 5.64
N ARG A 44 -10.82 -3.51 5.94
CA ARG A 44 -12.19 -3.86 5.48
C ARG A 44 -12.55 -5.34 5.73
N GLY A 45 -12.10 -5.92 6.84
CA GLY A 45 -12.36 -7.31 7.20
C GLY A 45 -11.43 -8.34 6.56
N HIS A 46 -10.49 -7.93 5.71
CA HIS A 46 -9.45 -8.80 5.14
C HIS A 46 -8.18 -8.77 5.99
N ARG A 47 -7.70 -9.95 6.37
CA ARG A 47 -6.44 -10.18 7.09
C ARG A 47 -5.25 -10.13 6.13
N VAL A 48 -4.21 -9.43 6.58
CA VAL A 48 -2.89 -9.34 5.95
C VAL A 48 -1.86 -9.69 7.01
N GLU A 49 -1.08 -10.72 6.75
CA GLU A 49 0.06 -11.10 7.59
C GLU A 49 1.30 -10.32 7.16
N ALA A 50 1.82 -9.51 8.08
CA ALA A 50 2.98 -8.66 7.84
C ALA A 50 3.67 -8.30 9.16
N GLN A 51 4.99 -8.35 9.17
CA GLN A 51 5.79 -8.10 10.38
C GLN A 51 5.67 -6.67 10.93
N ASN A 52 5.28 -5.71 10.09
CA ASN A 52 5.13 -4.31 10.48
C ASN A 52 4.13 -3.57 9.57
N PHE A 53 3.78 -2.34 9.97
CA PHE A 53 2.84 -1.48 9.25
C PHE A 53 3.27 -1.24 7.80
N SER A 54 4.57 -1.04 7.58
CA SER A 54 5.08 -0.74 6.24
C SER A 54 4.78 -1.91 5.28
N LEU A 55 5.17 -3.13 5.65
CA LEU A 55 4.90 -4.31 4.85
C LEU A 55 3.40 -4.58 4.69
N ALA A 56 2.60 -4.35 5.75
CA ALA A 56 1.15 -4.48 5.69
C ALA A 56 0.54 -3.55 4.63
N MET A 57 0.96 -2.28 4.62
CA MET A 57 0.53 -1.31 3.61
C MET A 57 0.99 -1.71 2.21
N THR A 58 2.19 -2.28 2.05
CA THR A 58 2.71 -2.66 0.71
C THR A 58 1.89 -3.80 0.13
N LYS A 59 1.63 -4.83 0.95
CA LYS A 59 0.76 -5.94 0.58
C LYS A 59 -0.66 -5.47 0.27
N LEU A 60 -1.16 -4.50 1.03
CA LEU A 60 -2.46 -3.91 0.73
C LEU A 60 -2.47 -3.18 -0.62
N GLU A 61 -1.44 -2.40 -0.95
CA GLU A 61 -1.31 -1.73 -2.25
C GLU A 61 -1.17 -2.72 -3.41
N GLU A 62 -0.35 -3.76 -3.23
CA GLU A 62 -0.20 -4.85 -4.20
C GLU A 62 -1.56 -5.41 -4.61
N SER A 63 -2.44 -5.62 -3.64
CA SER A 63 -3.79 -6.13 -3.88
C SER A 63 -4.72 -5.12 -4.50
N VAL A 64 -4.81 -3.92 -3.91
CA VAL A 64 -5.75 -2.88 -4.36
C VAL A 64 -5.45 -2.47 -5.80
N PHE A 65 -4.18 -2.48 -6.20
CA PHE A 65 -3.75 -2.07 -7.54
C PHE A 65 -3.42 -3.23 -8.49
N GLY A 66 -3.53 -4.48 -8.04
CA GLY A 66 -3.14 -5.65 -8.85
C GLY A 66 -1.66 -5.65 -9.26
N ALA A 67 -0.79 -5.04 -8.46
CA ALA A 67 0.63 -4.89 -8.76
C ALA A 67 1.44 -6.08 -8.22
N GLU A 68 1.30 -7.24 -8.88
CA GLU A 68 1.92 -8.49 -8.43
C GLU A 68 3.43 -8.35 -8.18
N GLY A 69 3.87 -8.83 -7.01
CA GLY A 69 5.28 -8.77 -6.60
C GLY A 69 5.69 -7.43 -5.98
N LEU A 70 4.79 -6.46 -5.82
CA LEU A 70 5.10 -5.17 -5.19
C LEU A 70 5.61 -5.32 -3.74
N SER A 71 5.15 -6.33 -2.99
CA SER A 71 5.65 -6.62 -1.65
C SER A 71 6.97 -7.38 -1.60
N ASP A 72 7.53 -7.77 -2.76
CA ASP A 72 8.87 -8.32 -2.85
C ASP A 72 9.92 -7.20 -2.78
N VAL A 73 10.60 -7.13 -1.64
CA VAL A 73 11.63 -6.12 -1.36
C VAL A 73 12.88 -6.28 -2.24
N ALA A 74 13.08 -7.43 -2.87
CA ALA A 74 14.14 -7.62 -3.86
C ALA A 74 13.82 -6.96 -5.20
N LEU A 75 12.54 -6.68 -5.47
CA LEU A 75 12.08 -6.05 -6.70
C LEU A 75 11.77 -4.56 -6.51
N TRP A 76 11.17 -4.21 -5.37
CA TRP A 76 10.62 -2.88 -5.12
C TRP A 76 10.97 -2.37 -3.74
N LYS A 77 11.43 -1.12 -3.70
CA LYS A 77 11.65 -0.38 -2.48
C LYS A 77 10.68 0.78 -2.38
N ARG A 78 9.88 0.78 -1.31
CA ARG A 78 9.04 1.93 -0.96
C ARG A 78 9.93 3.14 -0.65
N VAL A 79 9.58 4.29 -1.22
CA VAL A 79 10.31 5.54 -1.03
C VAL A 79 9.38 6.70 -0.69
N GLY A 80 9.84 7.56 0.22
CA GLY A 80 9.15 8.76 0.64
C GLY A 80 7.84 8.51 1.39
N VAL A 81 7.02 9.56 1.44
CA VAL A 81 5.69 9.55 2.04
C VAL A 81 4.62 9.30 0.98
N MET A 82 3.49 8.78 1.41
CA MET A 82 2.29 8.65 0.58
C MET A 82 1.88 10.02 0.03
N PHE A 83 1.48 10.07 -1.23
CA PHE A 83 1.00 11.29 -1.86
C PHE A 83 -0.22 11.00 -2.75
N GLY A 84 -1.01 12.05 -2.97
CA GLY A 84 -2.24 12.01 -3.76
C GLY A 84 -2.06 12.61 -5.15
N VAL A 85 -2.59 11.93 -6.17
CA VAL A 85 -2.78 12.45 -7.54
C VAL A 85 -4.19 12.09 -7.97
N ASN A 86 -4.98 13.07 -8.41
CA ASN A 86 -6.36 12.88 -8.87
C ASN A 86 -7.26 12.10 -7.90
N GLY A 87 -7.18 12.43 -6.61
CA GLY A 87 -7.97 11.76 -5.57
C GLY A 87 -7.49 10.35 -5.21
N ARG A 88 -6.53 9.78 -5.93
CA ARG A 88 -5.89 8.50 -5.61
C ARG A 88 -4.65 8.72 -4.75
N TRP A 89 -4.50 7.95 -3.68
CA TRP A 89 -3.40 8.03 -2.73
C TRP A 89 -2.55 6.77 -2.78
N GLY A 90 -1.23 6.91 -2.90
CA GLY A 90 -0.34 5.76 -2.91
C GLY A 90 1.08 6.12 -2.50
N TYR A 91 1.84 5.09 -2.11
CA TYR A 91 3.28 5.23 -1.93
C TYR A 91 4.00 5.13 -3.28
N MET A 92 5.16 5.79 -3.36
CA MET A 92 6.07 5.60 -4.47
C MET A 92 6.94 4.37 -4.19
N TYR A 93 7.26 3.64 -5.25
CA TYR A 93 8.20 2.53 -5.22
C TYR A 93 9.26 2.74 -6.28
N LYS A 94 10.52 2.47 -5.92
CA LYS A 94 11.64 2.41 -6.85
C LYS A 94 11.93 0.95 -7.15
N SER A 95 12.15 0.61 -8.42
CA SER A 95 12.63 -0.73 -8.76
C SER A 95 14.10 -0.87 -8.32
N GLU A 96 14.41 -2.00 -7.68
CA GLU A 96 15.78 -2.38 -7.31
C GLU A 96 16.52 -3.05 -8.48
N THR A 97 15.78 -3.63 -9.43
CA THR A 97 16.35 -4.37 -10.58
C THR A 97 16.36 -3.57 -11.87
N ARG A 98 15.48 -2.58 -12.04
CA ARG A 98 15.37 -1.77 -13.26
C ARG A 98 15.69 -0.30 -12.99
N HIS A 99 16.78 0.17 -13.60
CA HIS A 99 17.22 1.56 -13.40
C HIS A 99 16.20 2.56 -13.95
N GLY A 100 15.85 3.56 -13.13
CA GLY A 100 14.92 4.63 -13.50
C GLY A 100 13.45 4.21 -13.55
N VAL A 101 13.10 2.98 -13.16
CA VAL A 101 11.70 2.55 -13.09
C VAL A 101 11.12 2.83 -11.70
N TRP A 102 9.97 3.49 -11.70
CA TRP A 102 9.19 3.78 -10.50
C TRP A 102 7.77 3.22 -10.65
N LEU A 103 7.12 2.91 -9.54
CA LEU A 103 5.73 2.45 -9.51
C LEU A 103 4.93 3.27 -8.50
N TRP A 104 3.73 3.69 -8.89
CA TRP A 104 2.76 4.36 -8.02
C TRP A 104 1.34 3.95 -8.39
N CYS A 105 0.55 3.50 -7.41
CA CYS A 105 -0.81 2.99 -7.62
C CYS A 105 -0.94 1.97 -8.78
N GLY A 106 0.05 1.08 -8.94
CA GLY A 106 0.10 0.10 -10.04
C GLY A 106 0.56 0.66 -11.39
N HIS A 107 0.85 1.94 -11.50
CA HIS A 107 1.37 2.57 -12.72
C HIS A 107 2.90 2.66 -12.67
N GLU A 108 3.56 2.04 -13.64
CA GLU A 108 5.00 2.19 -13.84
C GLU A 108 5.33 3.47 -14.63
N VAL A 109 6.41 4.13 -14.26
CA VAL A 109 6.93 5.32 -14.95
C VAL A 109 8.46 5.27 -15.02
N GLN A 110 8.99 5.66 -16.18
CA GLN A 110 10.42 5.87 -16.37
C GLN A 110 10.80 7.31 -15.99
N ALA A 111 11.68 7.47 -15.01
CA ALA A 111 12.21 8.76 -14.60
C ALA A 111 13.58 8.63 -13.92
N GLU A 112 14.43 9.63 -14.11
CA GLU A 112 15.77 9.65 -13.51
C GLU A 112 15.76 9.85 -11.98
N SER A 113 14.68 10.37 -11.41
CA SER A 113 14.56 10.64 -9.98
C SER A 113 13.12 10.57 -9.48
N GLU A 114 12.96 10.41 -8.17
CA GLU A 114 11.65 10.43 -7.50
C GLU A 114 10.89 11.73 -7.81
N LYS A 115 11.62 12.86 -7.84
CA LYS A 115 11.05 14.17 -8.13
C LYS A 115 10.47 14.20 -9.55
N LYS A 116 11.24 13.77 -10.56
CA LYS A 116 10.76 13.72 -11.95
C LYS A 116 9.59 12.74 -12.11
N ALA A 117 9.62 11.59 -11.43
CA ALA A 117 8.49 10.65 -11.42
C ALA A 117 7.21 11.28 -10.85
N LYS A 118 7.33 11.99 -9.72
CA LYS A 118 6.20 12.71 -9.10
C LYS A 118 5.66 13.82 -9.99
N GLU A 119 6.53 14.63 -10.59
CA GLU A 119 6.14 15.70 -11.52
C GLU A 119 5.39 15.12 -12.73
N TYR A 120 5.85 14.00 -13.29
CA TYR A 120 5.18 13.31 -14.38
C TYR A 120 3.76 12.86 -13.99
N LEU A 121 3.61 12.16 -12.86
CA LEU A 121 2.30 11.71 -12.37
C LEU A 121 1.35 12.88 -12.10
N GLN A 122 1.84 13.96 -11.51
CA GLN A 122 1.05 15.16 -11.25
C GLN A 122 0.58 15.85 -12.55
N ARG A 123 1.37 15.79 -13.63
CA ARG A 123 0.97 16.32 -14.94
C ARG A 123 -0.12 15.48 -15.59
N LEU A 124 -0.01 14.14 -15.52
CA LEU A 124 -1.10 13.24 -15.94
C LEU A 124 -2.40 13.58 -15.21
N GLY A 125 -2.28 14.04 -13.96
CA GLY A 125 -3.42 14.44 -13.17
C GLY A 125 -4.19 15.65 -13.70
N LYS A 126 -3.50 16.57 -14.36
CA LYS A 126 -4.05 17.85 -14.86
C LYS A 126 -4.59 17.79 -16.28
N GLY A 127 -4.53 16.62 -16.92
CA GLY A 127 -4.91 16.42 -18.31
C GLY A 127 -6.27 15.74 -18.48
N ILE A 128 -7.34 16.31 -17.90
CA ILE A 128 -8.74 16.20 -18.33
C ILE A 128 -9.43 17.53 -17.97
#